data_AF-A0A9X2SPL6-F1
#
_entry.id   AF-A0A9X2SPL6-F1
#
_cell.length_a   1.000
_cell.length_b   1.000
_cell.length_c   1.000
_cell.angle_alpha   90.00
_cell.angle_beta   90.00
_cell.angle_gamma   90.00
#
_symmetry.space_group_name_H-M   'P 1'
#
loop_
_entity.id
_entity.type
_entity.pdbx_description
1 polymer ?
#
loop_
_entity_poly.entity_id
_entity_poly.type
_entity_poly.pdbx_seq_one_letter_code
_entity_poly.pdbx_strand_id
1 'polypeptide(L)'
;MTAGGFEVEPDDLTAHASHVESLIDRLDTAASAADTAMSDHAYGLLCAFLPPIIRPTGEQAKDALKAAADGVHGLVDNVTTAEQSYRDGEEANAQPFKRQLSAAPRAAEARTKA
;
A
#
# COMPACT_ATOMS: atom_id res chain seq x y z
N MET A 1 -9.00 24.16 -14.67
CA MET A 1 -9.37 22.73 -14.62
C MET A 1 -8.85 22.16 -13.33
N THR A 2 -9.65 22.15 -12.28
CA THR A 2 -9.36 21.33 -11.09
C THR A 2 -9.73 19.90 -11.48
N ALA A 3 -8.74 19.02 -11.60
CA ALA A 3 -8.98 17.60 -11.81
C ALA A 3 -9.97 17.10 -10.75
N GLY A 4 -10.91 16.23 -11.13
CA GLY A 4 -11.86 15.62 -10.20
C GLY A 4 -11.09 14.82 -9.15
N GLY A 5 -10.77 15.46 -8.03
CA GLY A 5 -10.13 14.83 -6.88
C GLY A 5 -11.14 13.94 -6.17
N PHE A 6 -10.66 12.84 -5.62
CA PHE A 6 -11.44 12.06 -4.67
C PHE A 6 -11.40 12.77 -3.32
N GLU A 7 -12.52 12.79 -2.61
CA GLU A 7 -12.58 13.30 -1.24
C GLU A 7 -12.12 12.17 -0.32
N VAL A 8 -10.82 12.17 0.03
CA VAL A 8 -10.19 11.12 0.81
C VAL A 8 -9.36 11.75 1.93
N GLU A 9 -9.48 11.22 3.13
CA GLU A 9 -8.64 11.60 4.26
C GLU A 9 -7.26 10.92 4.14
N PRO A 10 -6.14 11.65 4.22
CA PRO A 10 -4.80 11.05 4.09
C PRO A 10 -4.53 9.94 5.11
N ASP A 11 -5.01 10.07 6.34
CA ASP A 11 -4.81 9.07 7.38
C ASP A 11 -5.54 7.74 7.06
N ASP A 12 -6.69 7.80 6.36
CA ASP A 12 -7.38 6.62 5.86
C ASP A 12 -6.58 5.90 4.76
N LEU A 13 -5.85 6.65 3.93
CA LEU A 13 -4.97 6.07 2.91
C LEU A 13 -3.81 5.30 3.56
N THR A 14 -3.18 5.88 4.59
CA THR A 14 -2.12 5.20 5.36
C THR A 14 -2.65 3.92 6.01
N ALA A 15 -3.82 4.01 6.67
CA ALA A 15 -4.43 2.85 7.32
C ALA A 15 -4.79 1.75 6.31
N HIS A 16 -5.29 2.12 5.13
CA HIS A 16 -5.57 1.16 4.06
C HIS A 16 -4.28 0.52 3.53
N ALA A 17 -3.25 1.33 3.27
CA ALA A 17 -1.95 0.85 2.80
C ALA A 17 -1.36 -0.20 3.75
N SER A 18 -1.37 0.04 5.06
CA SER A 18 -0.90 -0.94 6.06
C SER A 18 -1.72 -2.23 6.07
N HIS A 19 -3.04 -2.16 5.91
CA HIS A 19 -3.87 -3.37 5.81
C HIS A 19 -3.55 -4.18 4.55
N VAL A 20 -3.35 -3.49 3.42
CA VAL A 20 -2.99 -4.13 2.15
C VAL A 20 -1.59 -4.73 2.22
N GLU A 21 -0.64 -4.03 2.83
CA GLU A 21 0.73 -4.50 3.06
C GLU A 21 0.76 -5.81 3.87
N SER A 22 -0.15 -5.98 4.84
CA SER A 22 -0.26 -7.24 5.59
C SER A 22 -0.60 -8.48 4.75
N LEU A 23 -1.08 -8.30 3.51
CA LEU A 23 -1.33 -9.40 2.58
C LEU A 23 -0.02 -9.94 1.97
N ILE A 24 1.02 -9.11 1.90
CA ILE A 24 2.32 -9.47 1.33
C ILE A 24 2.94 -10.61 2.13
N ASP A 25 2.98 -10.48 3.47
CA ASP A 25 3.49 -11.53 4.35
C ASP A 25 2.79 -12.89 4.12
N ARG A 26 1.48 -12.85 3.85
CA ARG A 26 0.68 -14.06 3.58
C ARG A 26 1.01 -14.66 2.20
N LEU A 27 1.23 -13.81 1.19
CA LEU A 27 1.64 -14.24 -0.14
C LEU A 27 3.05 -14.83 -0.14
N ASP A 28 3.98 -14.21 0.59
CA ASP A 28 5.34 -14.71 0.76
C ASP A 28 5.37 -16.03 1.51
N THR A 29 4.56 -16.15 2.57
CA THR A 29 4.37 -17.42 3.29
C THR A 29 3.86 -18.50 2.35
N ALA A 30 2.88 -18.20 1.49
CA ALA A 30 2.36 -19.16 0.52
C ALA A 30 3.41 -19.54 -0.54
N ALA A 31 4.17 -18.57 -1.06
CA ALA A 31 5.23 -18.82 -2.02
C ALA A 31 6.36 -19.68 -1.44
N SER A 32 6.72 -19.45 -0.17
CA SER A 32 7.68 -20.29 0.57
C SER A 32 7.14 -21.70 0.82
N ALA A 33 5.87 -21.83 1.20
CA ALA A 33 5.23 -23.12 1.41
C ALA A 33 5.16 -23.95 0.10
N ALA A 34 5.00 -23.30 -1.05
CA ALA A 34 4.96 -23.96 -2.36
C ALA A 34 6.23 -24.77 -2.63
N ASP A 35 7.41 -24.29 -2.21
CA ASP A 35 8.69 -25.00 -2.39
C ASP A 35 8.72 -26.36 -1.69
N THR A 36 8.08 -26.45 -0.52
CA THR A 36 8.02 -27.71 0.22
C THR A 36 6.89 -28.59 -0.28
N ALA A 37 5.70 -28.01 -0.48
CA ALA A 37 4.51 -28.75 -0.89
C ALA A 37 4.66 -29.38 -2.29
N MET A 38 5.40 -28.73 -3.20
CA MET A 38 5.58 -29.18 -4.59
C MET A 38 6.91 -29.89 -4.84
N SER A 39 7.64 -30.26 -3.78
CA SER A 39 8.89 -31.01 -3.89
C SER A 39 8.68 -32.37 -4.59
N ASP A 40 9.68 -32.82 -5.35
CA ASP A 40 9.70 -34.16 -5.95
C ASP A 40 9.54 -35.28 -4.93
N HIS A 41 9.92 -35.02 -3.69
CA HIS A 41 9.83 -35.97 -2.59
C HIS A 41 8.49 -35.93 -1.84
N ALA A 42 7.59 -35.00 -2.17
CA ALA A 42 6.31 -34.81 -1.48
C ALA A 42 5.27 -35.93 -1.78
N TYR A 43 5.45 -36.69 -2.86
CA TYR A 43 4.44 -37.62 -3.38
C TYR A 43 4.61 -39.07 -2.90
N GLY A 44 5.71 -39.38 -2.22
CA GLY A 44 6.02 -40.73 -1.75
C GLY A 44 6.24 -41.75 -2.89
N LEU A 45 6.51 -43.01 -2.51
CA LEU A 45 6.94 -44.03 -3.47
C LEU A 45 5.85 -44.40 -4.50
N LEU A 46 4.59 -44.45 -4.07
CA LEU A 46 3.47 -44.86 -4.93
C LEU A 46 3.17 -43.84 -6.03
N CYS A 47 3.44 -42.56 -5.78
CA CYS A 47 3.11 -41.47 -6.69
C CYS A 47 4.36 -40.78 -7.28
N ALA A 48 5.53 -41.44 -7.26
CA ALA A 48 6.79 -40.91 -7.75
C ALA A 48 6.80 -40.55 -9.26
N PHE A 49 5.79 -40.97 -10.02
CA PHE A 49 5.63 -40.64 -11.44
C PHE A 49 4.94 -39.28 -11.68
N LEU A 50 4.29 -38.71 -10.65
CA LEU A 50 3.52 -37.47 -10.75
C LEU A 50 4.38 -36.19 -10.90
N PRO A 51 5.54 -36.03 -10.24
CA PRO A 51 6.26 -34.76 -10.25
C PRO A 51 6.55 -34.19 -11.65
N PRO A 52 7.00 -34.98 -12.65
CA PRO A 52 7.19 -34.46 -14.01
C PRO A 52 5.91 -33.90 -14.67
N ILE A 53 4.73 -34.39 -14.27
CA ILE A 53 3.43 -33.99 -14.83
C ILE A 53 2.95 -32.68 -14.19
N ILE A 54 3.12 -32.54 -12.88
CA ILE A 54 2.51 -31.46 -12.09
C ILE A 54 3.45 -30.30 -11.78
N ARG A 55 4.78 -30.51 -11.80
CA ARG A 55 5.78 -29.47 -11.51
C ARG A 55 5.60 -28.21 -12.37
N PRO A 56 5.32 -28.30 -13.70
CA PRO A 56 5.12 -27.08 -14.49
C PRO A 56 4.00 -26.19 -13.94
N THR A 57 2.88 -26.78 -13.52
CA THR A 57 1.77 -26.06 -12.89
C THR A 57 2.16 -25.56 -11.48
N GLY A 58 2.94 -26.33 -10.73
CA GLY A 58 3.47 -25.92 -9.42
C GLY A 58 4.37 -24.69 -9.50
N GLU A 59 5.31 -24.65 -10.45
CA GLU A 59 6.17 -23.48 -10.69
C GLU A 59 5.34 -22.27 -11.14
N GLN A 60 4.39 -22.45 -12.05
CA GLN A 60 3.47 -21.37 -12.45
C GLN A 60 2.68 -20.81 -11.27
N ALA A 61 2.21 -21.66 -10.35
CA ALA A 61 1.52 -21.22 -9.15
C ALA A 61 2.44 -20.43 -8.21
N LYS A 62 3.70 -20.88 -8.04
CA LYS A 62 4.71 -20.16 -7.26
C LYS A 62 5.03 -18.79 -7.86
N ASP A 63 5.21 -18.72 -9.17
CA ASP A 63 5.46 -17.45 -9.88
C ASP A 63 4.27 -16.51 -9.77
N ALA A 64 3.04 -17.02 -9.86
CA ALA A 64 1.83 -16.22 -9.67
C ALA A 64 1.73 -15.64 -8.25
N LEU A 65 2.11 -16.40 -7.21
CA LEU A 65 2.14 -15.90 -5.83
C LEU A 65 3.15 -14.77 -5.65
N LYS A 66 4.36 -14.91 -6.22
CA LYS A 66 5.37 -13.85 -6.20
C LYS A 66 4.93 -12.60 -6.96
N ALA A 67 4.40 -12.78 -8.17
CA ALA A 67 3.89 -11.66 -8.96
C ALA A 67 2.72 -10.94 -8.26
N ALA A 68 1.90 -11.68 -7.50
CA ALA A 68 0.87 -11.08 -6.66
C ALA A 68 1.49 -10.24 -5.53
N ALA A 69 2.53 -10.74 -4.85
CA ALA A 69 3.23 -9.99 -3.81
C ALA A 69 3.84 -8.69 -4.36
N ASP A 70 4.54 -8.76 -5.49
CA ASP A 70 5.11 -7.60 -6.20
C ASP A 70 4.02 -6.59 -6.60
N GLY A 71 2.88 -7.08 -7.10
CA GLY A 71 1.75 -6.24 -7.46
C GLY A 71 1.13 -5.52 -6.26
N VAL A 72 1.03 -6.20 -5.12
CA VAL A 72 0.55 -5.62 -3.86
C VAL A 72 1.55 -4.58 -3.32
N HIS A 73 2.86 -4.83 -3.39
CA HIS A 73 3.88 -3.82 -3.09
C HIS A 73 3.68 -2.56 -3.93
N GLY A 74 3.55 -2.71 -5.25
CA GLY A 74 3.30 -1.58 -6.14
C GLY A 74 2.00 -0.83 -5.82
N LEU A 75 0.96 -1.52 -5.36
CA LEU A 75 -0.27 -0.88 -4.90
C LEU A 75 -0.04 -0.04 -3.63
N VAL A 76 0.68 -0.58 -2.64
CA VAL A 76 1.03 0.13 -1.40
C VAL A 76 1.84 1.39 -1.70
N ASP A 77 2.83 1.30 -2.60
CA ASP A 77 3.65 2.44 -3.02
C ASP A 77 2.81 3.54 -3.67
N ASN A 78 1.88 3.15 -4.56
CA ASN A 78 0.99 4.09 -5.23
C ASN A 78 0.03 4.79 -4.25
N VAL A 79 -0.50 4.06 -3.27
CA VAL A 79 -1.40 4.62 -2.25
C VAL A 79 -0.63 5.59 -1.34
N THR A 80 0.56 5.22 -0.89
CA THR A 80 1.44 6.10 -0.10
C THR A 80 1.83 7.37 -0.88
N THR A 81 2.10 7.23 -2.18
CA THR A 81 2.39 8.38 -3.06
C THR A 81 1.17 9.31 -3.19
N ALA A 82 -0.03 8.73 -3.29
CA ALA A 82 -1.27 9.51 -3.33
C ALA A 82 -1.50 10.25 -2.01
N GLU A 83 -1.31 9.59 -0.86
CA GLU A 83 -1.38 10.22 0.46
C GLU A 83 -0.47 11.46 0.54
N GLN A 84 0.81 11.29 0.20
CA GLN A 84 1.76 12.39 0.24
C GLN A 84 1.34 13.56 -0.67
N SER A 85 0.80 13.24 -1.86
CA SER A 85 0.31 14.26 -2.79
C SER A 85 -0.87 15.06 -2.21
N TYR A 86 -1.77 14.42 -1.46
CA TYR A 86 -2.86 15.11 -0.77
C TYR A 86 -2.33 16.01 0.35
N ARG A 87 -1.42 15.51 1.20
CA ARG A 87 -0.81 16.30 2.29
C ARG A 87 -0.05 17.52 1.75
N ASP A 88 0.74 17.34 0.71
CA ASP A 88 1.52 18.41 0.07
C ASP A 88 0.59 19.46 -0.54
N GLY A 89 -0.48 19.02 -1.19
CA GLY A 89 -1.53 19.90 -1.72
C GLY A 89 -2.21 20.71 -0.64
N GLU A 90 -2.57 20.08 0.49
CA GLU A 90 -3.17 20.76 1.63
C GLU A 90 -2.21 21.79 2.25
N GLU A 91 -0.97 21.43 2.53
CA GLU A 91 0.01 22.35 3.13
C GLU A 91 0.31 23.54 2.20
N ALA A 92 0.47 23.29 0.90
CA ALA A 92 0.68 24.33 -0.10
C ALA A 92 -0.50 25.31 -0.17
N ASN A 93 -1.73 24.80 -0.07
CA ASN A 93 -2.94 25.61 -0.05
C ASN A 93 -3.13 26.36 1.27
N ALA A 94 -2.75 25.78 2.41
CA ALA A 94 -2.89 26.39 3.74
C ALA A 94 -1.83 27.46 4.02
N GLN A 95 -0.61 27.32 3.48
CA GLN A 95 0.52 28.21 3.77
C GLN A 95 0.25 29.72 3.58
N PRO A 96 -0.39 30.19 2.50
CA PRO A 96 -0.73 31.60 2.34
C PRO A 96 -1.64 32.12 3.46
N PHE A 97 -2.62 31.31 3.89
CA PHE A 97 -3.54 31.67 4.96
C PHE A 97 -2.87 31.65 6.33
N LYS A 98 -2.04 30.64 6.60
CA LYS A 98 -1.21 30.58 7.83
C LYS A 98 -0.32 31.83 7.96
N ARG A 99 0.27 32.29 6.85
CA ARG A 99 1.06 33.54 6.80
C ARG A 99 0.22 34.78 7.07
N GLN A 100 -0.99 34.87 6.53
CA GLN A 100 -1.89 35.99 6.81
C GLN A 100 -2.35 36.02 8.26
N LEU A 101 -2.69 34.86 8.83
CA LEU A 101 -3.12 34.73 10.22
C LEU A 101 -2.00 35.09 11.20
N SER A 102 -0.75 34.72 10.91
CA SER A 102 0.40 35.07 11.75
C SER A 102 0.87 36.52 11.59
N ALA A 103 0.62 37.14 10.43
CA ALA A 103 0.93 38.55 10.17
C ALA A 103 -0.16 39.51 10.71
N ALA A 104 -1.36 39.02 11.03
CA ALA A 104 -2.41 39.83 11.62
C ALA A 104 -2.02 40.22 13.08
N PRO A 105 -1.90 41.52 13.42
CA PRO A 105 -1.71 41.92 14.80
C PRO A 105 -2.94 41.50 15.63
N ARG A 106 -2.79 41.33 16.95
CA ARG A 106 -3.89 41.16 17.93
C ARG A 106 -4.82 42.39 17.97
N ALA A 107 -5.44 42.74 16.84
CA ALA A 107 -6.24 43.94 16.65
C ALA A 107 -7.59 43.86 17.41
N ALA A 108 -7.93 42.70 17.98
CA ALA A 108 -9.12 42.51 18.79
C ALA A 108 -8.94 42.94 20.26
N GLU A 109 -7.72 42.90 20.83
CA GLU A 109 -7.53 43.24 22.26
C GLU A 109 -7.48 44.76 22.51
N ALA A 110 -7.36 45.60 21.47
CA ALA A 110 -7.28 47.05 21.60
C ALA A 110 -8.64 47.78 21.57
N ARG A 111 -9.74 47.10 21.18
CA ARG A 111 -11.07 47.75 21.05
C ARG A 111 -11.93 47.72 22.32
N THR A 112 -11.48 47.08 23.40
CA THR A 112 -12.22 47.02 24.69
C THR A 112 -11.77 48.10 25.69
N LYS A 113 -10.80 48.97 25.31
CA LYS A 113 -10.39 50.13 26.13
C LYS A 113 -10.56 51.43 25.34
N ALA A 114 -11.80 51.82 25.08
CA ALA A 114 -12.15 53.19 24.67
C ALA A 114 -13.48 53.57 25.32
#